data_AF-A0AAD3CXJ8-F1
#
_entry.id   AF-A0AAD3CXJ8-F1
#
_cell.length_a   1.000
_cell.length_b   1.000
_cell.length_c   1.000
_cell.angle_alpha   90.00
_cell.angle_beta   90.00
_cell.angle_gamma   90.00
#
_symmetry.space_group_name_H-M   'P 1'
#
loop_
_entity.id
_entity.type
_entity.pdbx_description
1 polymer ?
#
loop_
_entity_poly.entity_id
_entity_poly.type
_entity_poly.pdbx_seq_one_letter_code
_entity_poly.pdbx_strand_id
1 'polypeptide(L)'
;MMYKGVHFSLIGLGLVHGLSSSKLSKKPAFCDRRTSIQNILLGTFVSIPSVSNAATDEGLSSITDSSIGKSFRKSIIQGARVADNLDEKWERFSDGLRDKNKCDENTGRRLFDNGIRKDGTRIGNPVLGSLCNPEPVLPLNEYEAMNLLRLAGKSTSIDATELQKVIDENKSLVRSSFDRSIESAVDEDERNRKRYNFEVYSTMRSISTLLNNSGQVRDFQLNWGSSLLSLLAPTATKKDYRSPFPEMKDEFEDYDYDKDLLLEALGALTVAFDKLKAMGLIGYFELSIPYDDYGSVVTIAIDDYSPIGAEILLSEQNYNIGGIAQAMVRAALERARVAYSLETFYLDPTTTKQSIFNPTQLLISISSLRKK
;
A
#
# COMPACT_ATOMS: atom_id res chain seq x y z
N MET A 1 27.84 36.26 -46.45
CA MET A 1 29.02 37.16 -46.39
C MET A 1 28.52 38.59 -46.55
N MET A 2 28.21 39.27 -45.45
CA MET A 2 28.11 40.74 -45.36
C MET A 2 28.13 41.09 -43.88
N TYR A 3 28.93 42.08 -43.54
CA TYR A 3 29.54 42.34 -42.23
C TYR A 3 29.08 43.72 -41.72
N LYS A 4 29.13 43.87 -40.38
CA LYS A 4 29.09 45.12 -39.56
C LYS A 4 27.70 45.74 -39.37
N GLY A 5 27.15 45.96 -38.17
CA GLY A 5 27.70 45.96 -36.81
C GLY A 5 28.11 47.37 -36.38
N VAL A 6 27.31 48.04 -35.52
CA VAL A 6 27.73 49.07 -34.54
C VAL A 6 26.73 49.05 -33.36
N HIS A 7 27.29 49.27 -32.16
CA HIS A 7 26.78 49.05 -30.81
C HIS A 7 26.60 50.39 -30.05
N PHE A 8 25.75 50.38 -29.00
CA PHE A 8 25.81 51.18 -27.74
C PHE A 8 25.67 52.72 -27.81
N SER A 9 25.20 53.49 -26.81
CA SER A 9 24.44 53.30 -25.56
C SER A 9 24.09 54.69 -25.00
N LEU A 10 22.91 54.81 -24.38
CA LEU A 10 22.55 55.49 -23.11
C LEU A 10 22.88 56.98 -22.77
N ILE A 11 22.03 57.47 -21.83
CA ILE A 11 22.05 58.69 -20.98
C ILE A 11 21.33 59.91 -21.61
N GLY A 12 20.39 60.62 -20.98
CA GLY A 12 19.79 60.59 -19.64
C GLY A 12 19.12 61.94 -19.29
N LEU A 13 18.17 61.89 -18.34
CA LEU A 13 17.72 62.92 -17.39
C LEU A 13 16.92 64.20 -17.80
N GLY A 14 15.84 64.44 -17.01
CA GLY A 14 15.46 65.75 -16.47
C GLY A 14 14.00 66.17 -16.70
N LEU A 15 13.03 65.91 -15.79
CA LEU A 15 12.48 66.83 -14.74
C LEU A 15 11.85 68.13 -15.31
N VAL A 16 10.60 68.53 -15.00
CA VAL A 16 10.23 69.32 -13.81
C VAL A 16 8.71 69.68 -13.75
N HIS A 17 8.15 69.66 -12.52
CA HIS A 17 7.00 70.36 -11.89
C HIS A 17 5.52 70.24 -12.33
N GLY A 18 4.66 70.11 -11.29
CA GLY A 18 3.56 71.07 -11.10
C GLY A 18 2.30 70.63 -10.31
N LEU A 19 2.38 70.67 -8.97
CA LEU A 19 1.36 71.14 -7.98
C LEU A 19 -0.12 70.64 -8.03
N SER A 20 -0.62 70.06 -6.93
CA SER A 20 -1.54 70.74 -5.98
C SER A 20 -2.05 69.80 -4.87
N SER A 21 -2.51 70.39 -3.76
CA SER A 21 -2.49 69.94 -2.37
C SER A 21 -3.90 69.72 -1.79
N SER A 22 -4.09 68.77 -0.86
CA SER A 22 -4.55 69.06 0.53
C SER A 22 -4.86 67.80 1.38
N LYS A 23 -3.94 67.54 2.32
CA LYS A 23 -4.06 67.35 3.79
C LYS A 23 -5.19 66.55 4.48
N LEU A 24 -4.67 65.81 5.50
CA LEU A 24 -5.21 65.35 6.81
C LEU A 24 -5.95 64.00 6.80
N SER A 25 -5.54 62.90 7.47
CA SER A 25 -4.85 62.60 8.75
C SER A 25 -5.79 61.78 9.64
N LYS A 26 -5.51 60.49 9.82
CA LYS A 26 -5.33 59.78 11.12
C LYS A 26 -5.39 58.25 10.91
N LYS A 27 -4.32 57.56 11.30
CA LYS A 27 -4.24 56.13 11.65
C LYS A 27 -4.32 56.02 13.20
N PRO A 28 -4.36 54.82 13.81
CA PRO A 28 -4.86 53.51 13.37
C PRO A 28 -5.78 52.86 14.43
N ALA A 29 -6.49 51.78 14.09
CA ALA A 29 -7.01 50.84 15.10
C ALA A 29 -6.86 49.40 14.60
N PHE A 30 -6.28 48.60 15.49
CA PHE A 30 -5.95 47.19 15.41
C PHE A 30 -7.14 46.40 15.97
N CYS A 31 -7.62 45.36 15.28
CA CYS A 31 -8.52 44.28 15.75
C CYS A 31 -8.97 43.46 14.52
N ASP A 32 -9.22 42.16 14.52
CA ASP A 32 -8.88 41.01 15.36
C ASP A 32 -9.23 39.80 14.47
N ARG A 33 -8.34 38.80 14.37
CA ARG A 33 -8.37 37.76 13.32
C ARG A 33 -9.11 36.48 13.79
N ARG A 34 -10.21 36.64 14.54
CA ARG A 34 -10.89 35.55 15.27
C ARG A 34 -12.39 35.37 15.03
N THR A 35 -12.98 35.95 13.99
CA THR A 35 -14.45 35.86 13.73
C THR A 35 -14.85 35.24 12.38
N SER A 36 -13.95 34.57 11.66
CA SER A 36 -14.29 33.95 10.35
C SER A 36 -14.30 32.40 10.34
N ILE A 37 -14.29 31.72 11.48
CA ILE A 37 -14.27 30.23 11.54
C ILE A 37 -15.53 29.63 12.22
N GLN A 38 -16.54 30.42 12.57
CA GLN A 38 -17.70 29.91 13.33
C GLN A 38 -19.04 29.78 12.59
N ASN A 39 -19.08 29.79 11.25
CA ASN A 39 -20.33 29.66 10.49
C ASN A 39 -20.35 28.59 9.37
N ILE A 40 -19.52 27.53 9.45
CA ILE A 40 -19.68 26.33 8.60
C ILE A 40 -19.79 25.10 9.49
N LEU A 41 -20.83 25.08 10.30
CA LEU A 41 -21.24 23.93 11.10
C LEU A 41 -22.75 24.04 11.27
N LEU A 42 -23.50 23.65 10.24
CA LEU A 42 -24.93 23.34 10.31
C LEU A 42 -25.34 22.70 8.97
N GLY A 43 -25.57 21.38 9.01
CA GLY A 43 -26.52 20.70 8.12
C GLY A 43 -26.07 20.36 6.70
N THR A 44 -25.29 19.29 6.56
CA THR A 44 -25.36 18.44 5.35
C THR A 44 -25.69 17.02 5.77
N PHE A 45 -26.98 16.67 5.70
CA PHE A 45 -27.40 15.29 5.53
C PHE A 45 -26.76 14.79 4.22
N VAL A 46 -25.80 13.87 4.32
CA VAL A 46 -25.31 13.12 3.16
C VAL A 46 -26.38 12.07 2.84
N SER A 47 -27.36 12.47 2.04
CA SER A 47 -28.25 11.53 1.35
C SER A 47 -27.41 10.77 0.32
N ILE A 48 -27.10 9.52 0.62
CA ILE A 48 -26.56 8.55 -0.35
C ILE A 48 -27.58 8.44 -1.48
N PRO A 49 -27.23 8.69 -2.75
CA PRO A 49 -28.19 8.55 -3.83
C PRO A 49 -28.58 7.06 -3.98
N SER A 50 -29.85 6.76 -3.70
CA SER A 50 -30.50 5.52 -4.10
C SER A 50 -30.58 5.48 -5.62
N VAL A 51 -29.74 4.67 -6.27
CA VAL A 51 -29.82 4.47 -7.72
C VAL A 51 -30.80 3.33 -8.00
N SER A 52 -32.07 3.69 -8.06
CA SER A 52 -33.12 2.87 -8.68
C SER A 52 -33.50 3.56 -9.98
N ASN A 53 -32.97 3.09 -11.11
CA ASN A 53 -33.74 2.89 -12.35
C ASN A 53 -32.84 2.35 -13.47
N ALA A 54 -33.46 1.44 -14.22
CA ALA A 54 -32.90 0.61 -15.28
C ALA A 54 -32.37 1.41 -16.47
N ALA A 55 -31.28 0.91 -17.05
CA ALA A 55 -30.90 1.12 -18.44
C ALA A 55 -30.52 -0.24 -19.03
N THR A 56 -31.27 -0.59 -20.06
CA THR A 56 -31.16 -1.73 -20.97
C THR A 56 -29.77 -1.88 -21.59
N ASP A 57 -29.37 -3.14 -21.80
CA ASP A 57 -28.30 -3.63 -22.70
C ASP A 57 -27.10 -2.70 -22.92
N GLU A 58 -26.04 -2.89 -22.11
CA GLU A 58 -24.61 -2.92 -22.51
C GLU A 58 -23.73 -2.98 -21.26
N GLY A 59 -22.85 -3.99 -21.18
CA GLY A 59 -22.01 -4.28 -20.01
C GLY A 59 -20.85 -3.31 -19.81
N LEU A 60 -20.47 -3.08 -18.53
CA LEU A 60 -19.29 -2.35 -18.01
C LEU A 60 -19.05 -0.90 -18.50
N SER A 61 -19.63 -0.47 -19.61
CA SER A 61 -19.51 0.86 -20.21
C SER A 61 -20.23 1.95 -19.39
N SER A 62 -21.35 1.62 -18.74
CA SER A 62 -22.16 2.61 -18.01
C SER A 62 -21.51 3.13 -16.72
N ILE A 63 -20.67 2.33 -16.06
CA ILE A 63 -19.93 2.75 -14.86
C ILE A 63 -18.76 3.65 -15.27
N THR A 64 -18.11 3.34 -16.40
CA THR A 64 -17.06 4.18 -16.98
C THR A 64 -17.59 5.52 -17.50
N ASP A 65 -18.79 5.59 -18.08
CA ASP A 65 -19.32 6.82 -18.67
C ASP A 65 -20.07 7.77 -17.73
N SER A 66 -20.24 7.36 -16.46
CA SER A 66 -20.81 8.20 -15.42
C SER A 66 -19.99 9.49 -15.22
N SER A 67 -20.66 10.59 -14.85
CA SER A 67 -20.00 11.89 -14.57
C SER A 67 -18.96 11.78 -13.45
N ILE A 68 -19.17 10.87 -12.51
CA ILE A 68 -18.23 10.50 -11.44
C ILE A 68 -17.03 9.75 -12.00
N GLY A 69 -17.23 8.73 -12.85
CA GLY A 69 -16.17 8.00 -13.55
C GLY A 69 -15.34 8.88 -14.49
N LYS A 70 -15.95 9.90 -15.11
CA LYS A 70 -15.26 10.90 -15.96
C LYS A 70 -14.49 11.94 -15.15
N SER A 71 -15.00 12.36 -13.99
CA SER A 71 -14.32 13.31 -13.10
C SER A 71 -13.10 12.69 -12.41
N PHE A 72 -13.21 11.44 -11.97
CA PHE A 72 -12.08 10.71 -11.39
C PHE A 72 -11.03 10.37 -12.45
N ARG A 73 -11.46 9.99 -13.67
CA ARG A 73 -10.53 9.88 -14.81
C ARG A 73 -9.82 11.19 -15.11
N LYS A 74 -10.47 12.36 -15.06
CA LYS A 74 -9.75 13.65 -15.25
C LYS A 74 -8.71 13.93 -14.15
N SER A 75 -8.98 13.58 -12.90
CA SER A 75 -8.05 13.75 -11.77
C SER A 75 -6.89 12.76 -11.84
N ILE A 76 -7.16 11.50 -12.18
CA ILE A 76 -6.14 10.48 -12.46
C ILE A 76 -5.35 10.84 -13.72
N ILE A 77 -5.98 11.36 -14.79
CA ILE A 77 -5.33 11.81 -16.02
C ILE A 77 -4.47 13.05 -15.80
N GLN A 78 -4.80 13.94 -14.86
CA GLN A 78 -3.93 15.07 -14.51
C GLN A 78 -2.73 14.64 -13.65
N GLY A 79 -2.91 13.68 -12.72
CA GLY A 79 -1.80 13.03 -12.02
C GLY A 79 -0.92 12.17 -12.95
N ALA A 80 -1.56 11.46 -13.88
CA ALA A 80 -0.93 10.60 -14.88
C ALA A 80 -0.33 11.39 -16.05
N ARG A 81 -0.70 12.65 -16.32
CA ARG A 81 0.02 13.52 -17.28
C ARG A 81 1.31 14.11 -16.70
N VAL A 82 1.38 14.24 -15.37
CA VAL A 82 2.63 14.56 -14.67
C VAL A 82 3.50 13.32 -14.57
N ALA A 83 2.90 12.13 -14.41
CA ALA A 83 3.59 10.85 -14.51
C ALA A 83 4.04 10.52 -15.95
N ASP A 84 3.22 10.68 -16.98
CA ASP A 84 3.53 10.41 -18.41
C ASP A 84 4.73 11.22 -18.91
N ASN A 85 4.87 12.48 -18.49
CA ASN A 85 6.01 13.32 -18.87
C ASN A 85 7.31 12.92 -18.16
N LEU A 86 7.19 12.18 -17.05
CA LEU A 86 8.28 11.49 -16.35
C LEU A 86 8.48 10.07 -16.91
N ASP A 87 7.41 9.40 -17.36
CA ASP A 87 7.35 8.02 -17.86
C ASP A 87 7.91 7.90 -19.28
N GLU A 88 7.62 8.84 -20.20
CA GLU A 88 8.24 8.84 -21.55
C GLU A 88 9.78 9.00 -21.50
N LYS A 89 10.30 9.57 -20.41
CA LYS A 89 11.75 9.68 -20.16
C LYS A 89 12.31 8.49 -19.37
N TRP A 90 11.48 7.77 -18.62
CA TRP A 90 11.84 6.59 -17.84
C TRP A 90 11.71 5.29 -18.63
N GLU A 91 10.71 5.14 -19.50
CA GLU A 91 10.50 4.00 -20.39
C GLU A 91 11.69 3.81 -21.34
N ARG A 92 12.30 4.90 -21.83
CA ARG A 92 13.50 4.83 -22.69
C ARG A 92 14.79 4.47 -21.95
N PHE A 93 14.79 4.50 -20.62
CA PHE A 93 15.92 4.11 -19.77
C PHE A 93 15.72 2.70 -19.14
N SER A 94 14.48 2.33 -18.82
CA SER A 94 14.06 1.07 -18.18
C SER A 94 14.10 -0.15 -19.12
N ASP A 95 13.81 0.01 -20.41
CA ASP A 95 13.69 -1.12 -21.33
C ASP A 95 15.03 -1.81 -21.69
N GLY A 96 16.17 -1.17 -21.38
CA GLY A 96 17.51 -1.72 -21.60
C GLY A 96 18.16 -2.43 -20.40
N LEU A 97 17.52 -2.42 -19.22
CA LEU A 97 18.15 -2.81 -17.94
C LEU A 97 17.49 -4.05 -17.27
N ARG A 98 16.55 -4.71 -17.94
CA ARG A 98 15.91 -5.96 -17.47
C ARG A 98 16.54 -7.17 -18.13
N ASP A 99 17.67 -7.65 -17.61
CA ASP A 99 18.11 -8.99 -17.98
C ASP A 99 17.21 -10.02 -17.29
N LYS A 100 16.11 -10.36 -17.96
CA LYS A 100 15.14 -11.37 -17.48
C LYS A 100 15.82 -12.69 -17.17
N ASN A 101 17.00 -12.99 -17.71
CA ASN A 101 17.67 -14.27 -17.52
C ASN A 101 18.56 -14.31 -16.27
N LYS A 102 18.73 -13.17 -15.58
CA LYS A 102 19.59 -13.08 -14.41
C LYS A 102 18.80 -13.20 -13.11
N CYS A 103 19.19 -14.17 -12.30
CA CYS A 103 18.67 -14.42 -10.98
C CYS A 103 19.66 -13.92 -9.93
N ASP A 104 19.14 -13.34 -8.86
CA ASP A 104 19.89 -13.15 -7.64
C ASP A 104 20.10 -14.51 -6.95
N GLU A 105 21.34 -14.84 -6.62
CA GLU A 105 21.69 -16.14 -6.03
C GLU A 105 21.19 -16.29 -4.59
N ASN A 106 20.96 -15.18 -3.87
CA ASN A 106 20.55 -15.21 -2.47
C ASN A 106 19.02 -15.31 -2.31
N THR A 107 18.29 -14.55 -3.13
CA THR A 107 16.82 -14.45 -3.04
C THR A 107 16.10 -15.34 -4.06
N GLY A 108 16.80 -15.79 -5.11
CA GLY A 108 16.19 -16.54 -6.21
C GLY A 108 15.25 -15.71 -7.09
N ARG A 109 15.26 -14.38 -6.93
CA ARG A 109 14.42 -13.45 -7.70
C ARG A 109 15.14 -12.89 -8.92
N ARG A 110 14.37 -12.53 -9.95
CA ARG A 110 14.89 -11.82 -11.11
C ARG A 110 15.27 -10.39 -10.70
N LEU A 111 16.47 -9.97 -11.09
CA LEU A 111 16.94 -8.61 -10.80
C LEU A 111 16.27 -7.61 -11.75
N PHE A 112 15.52 -6.66 -11.20
CA PHE A 112 15.19 -5.42 -11.90
C PHE A 112 16.29 -4.41 -11.58
N ASP A 113 17.21 -4.14 -12.51
CA ASP A 113 18.37 -3.27 -12.23
C ASP A 113 17.91 -1.83 -11.95
N ASN A 114 18.05 -1.40 -10.69
CA ASN A 114 17.81 -0.01 -10.25
C ASN A 114 19.01 0.91 -10.55
N GLY A 115 20.04 0.40 -11.24
CA GLY A 115 21.22 1.13 -11.64
C GLY A 115 22.38 1.04 -10.66
N ILE A 116 23.45 1.77 -10.96
CA ILE A 116 24.69 1.83 -10.18
C ILE A 116 24.76 3.21 -9.51
N ARG A 117 25.03 3.26 -8.19
CA ARG A 117 25.27 4.47 -7.41
C ARG A 117 26.48 5.21 -7.97
N LYS A 118 26.62 6.51 -7.64
CA LYS A 118 27.76 7.34 -8.09
C LYS A 118 29.13 6.81 -7.67
N ASP A 119 29.19 5.98 -6.64
CA ASP A 119 30.39 5.34 -6.12
C ASP A 119 30.73 4.00 -6.82
N GLY A 120 29.96 3.59 -7.83
CA GLY A 120 30.17 2.33 -8.55
C GLY A 120 29.53 1.11 -7.90
N THR A 121 28.90 1.25 -6.74
CA THR A 121 28.14 0.17 -6.10
C THR A 121 26.77 0.01 -6.74
N ARG A 122 26.22 -1.20 -6.83
CA ARG A 122 24.84 -1.37 -7.31
C ARG A 122 23.88 -0.69 -6.34
N ILE A 123 22.87 0.02 -6.85
CA ILE A 123 21.79 0.55 -6.03
C ILE A 123 21.06 -0.65 -5.43
N GLY A 124 21.09 -0.76 -4.10
CA GLY A 124 20.46 -1.84 -3.38
C GLY A 124 18.93 -1.77 -3.43
N ASN A 125 18.38 -2.97 -3.28
CA ASN A 125 17.01 -3.42 -3.44
C ASN A 125 16.35 -3.16 -4.81
N PRO A 126 16.58 -4.02 -5.82
CA PRO A 126 15.74 -4.06 -7.02
C PRO A 126 14.27 -4.13 -6.58
N VAL A 127 13.34 -3.53 -7.33
CA VAL A 127 11.92 -3.92 -7.17
C VAL A 127 11.88 -5.44 -7.25
N LEU A 128 11.43 -6.10 -6.17
CA LEU A 128 11.58 -7.54 -6.02
C LEU A 128 10.91 -8.23 -7.20
N GLY A 129 11.74 -8.76 -8.08
CA GLY A 129 11.23 -9.34 -9.30
C GLY A 129 10.51 -10.66 -9.05
N SER A 130 9.93 -11.19 -10.13
CA SER A 130 9.35 -12.54 -10.09
C SER A 130 10.42 -13.56 -9.70
N LEU A 131 9.98 -14.64 -9.05
CA LEU A 131 10.84 -15.78 -8.78
C LEU A 131 11.39 -16.34 -10.09
N CYS A 132 12.67 -16.70 -10.08
CA CYS A 132 13.27 -17.36 -11.22
C CYS A 132 12.66 -18.73 -11.47
N ASN A 133 12.37 -19.46 -10.39
CA ASN A 133 11.66 -20.73 -10.38
C ASN A 133 10.40 -20.55 -9.51
N PRO A 134 9.25 -20.18 -10.10
CA PRO A 134 8.02 -20.00 -9.35
C PRO A 134 7.63 -21.30 -8.64
N GLU A 135 7.31 -21.20 -7.35
CA GLU A 135 6.75 -22.31 -6.60
C GLU A 135 5.23 -22.38 -6.83
N PRO A 136 4.67 -23.55 -7.15
CA PRO A 136 3.23 -23.67 -7.34
C PRO A 136 2.51 -23.44 -6.01
N VAL A 137 1.49 -22.59 -6.03
CA VAL A 137 0.63 -22.35 -4.86
C VAL A 137 -0.13 -23.63 -4.53
N LEU A 138 -0.12 -24.02 -3.26
CA LEU A 138 -0.93 -25.15 -2.78
C LEU A 138 -2.42 -24.80 -2.83
N PRO A 139 -3.32 -25.79 -3.01
CA PRO A 139 -4.75 -25.56 -2.95
C PRO A 139 -5.16 -24.89 -1.63
N LEU A 140 -6.09 -23.94 -1.70
CA LEU A 140 -6.55 -23.18 -0.55
C LEU A 140 -7.30 -24.09 0.44
N ASN A 141 -6.81 -24.16 1.67
CA ASN A 141 -7.55 -24.75 2.78
C ASN A 141 -8.60 -23.75 3.29
N GLU A 142 -9.80 -23.78 2.71
CA GLU A 142 -10.89 -22.87 3.03
C GLU A 142 -11.24 -22.85 4.53
N TYR A 143 -11.22 -24.01 5.19
CA TYR A 143 -11.57 -24.10 6.61
C TYR A 143 -10.58 -23.32 7.48
N GLU A 144 -9.28 -23.50 7.24
CA GLU A 144 -8.24 -22.79 7.98
C GLU A 144 -8.26 -21.30 7.63
N ALA A 145 -8.37 -20.94 6.35
CA ALA A 145 -8.46 -19.55 5.89
C ALA A 145 -9.64 -18.80 6.52
N MET A 146 -10.84 -19.40 6.52
CA MET A 146 -12.02 -18.81 7.15
C MET A 146 -11.90 -18.74 8.67
N ASN A 147 -11.16 -19.65 9.31
CA ASN A 147 -10.86 -19.53 10.73
C ASN A 147 -9.97 -18.32 11.04
N LEU A 148 -8.97 -18.03 10.21
CA LEU A 148 -8.14 -16.82 10.36
C LEU A 148 -8.96 -15.54 10.19
N LEU A 149 -9.90 -15.54 9.23
CA LEU A 149 -10.81 -14.41 9.03
C LEU A 149 -11.78 -14.25 10.21
N ARG A 150 -12.31 -15.35 10.76
CA ARG A 150 -13.16 -15.32 11.95
C ARG A 150 -12.44 -14.77 13.18
N LEU A 151 -11.13 -14.98 13.31
CA LEU A 151 -10.33 -14.34 14.35
C LEU A 151 -10.36 -12.81 14.24
N ALA A 152 -10.49 -12.25 13.03
CA ALA A 152 -10.63 -10.80 12.87
C ALA A 152 -11.90 -10.28 13.57
N GLY A 153 -13.04 -10.93 13.31
CA GLY A 153 -14.30 -10.55 13.95
C GLY A 153 -14.28 -10.69 15.48
N LYS A 154 -13.44 -11.59 16.03
CA LYS A 154 -13.23 -11.72 17.48
C LYS A 154 -12.22 -10.73 18.06
N SER A 155 -11.39 -10.13 17.22
CA SER A 155 -10.30 -9.23 17.65
C SER A 155 -10.71 -7.76 17.70
N THR A 156 -11.95 -7.46 17.28
CA THR A 156 -12.54 -6.14 17.40
C THR A 156 -13.32 -5.99 18.72
N SER A 157 -13.54 -4.74 19.15
CA SER A 157 -14.39 -4.39 20.28
C SER A 157 -15.87 -4.21 19.91
N ILE A 158 -16.20 -4.39 18.63
CA ILE A 158 -17.57 -4.31 18.10
C ILE A 158 -18.39 -5.49 18.61
N ASP A 159 -19.68 -5.26 18.90
CA ASP A 159 -20.61 -6.34 19.24
C ASP A 159 -20.72 -7.35 18.09
N ALA A 160 -20.67 -8.64 18.41
CA ALA A 160 -20.63 -9.70 17.40
C ALA A 160 -21.92 -9.72 16.53
N THR A 161 -23.07 -9.38 17.11
CA THR A 161 -24.34 -9.37 16.37
C THR A 161 -24.45 -8.16 15.46
N GLU A 162 -24.00 -7.00 15.93
CA GLU A 162 -23.90 -5.78 15.12
C GLU A 162 -22.93 -5.97 13.96
N LEU A 163 -21.73 -6.52 14.21
CA LEU A 163 -20.74 -6.79 13.18
C LEU A 163 -21.31 -7.73 12.11
N GLN A 164 -21.92 -8.83 12.52
CA GLN A 164 -22.49 -9.80 11.58
C GLN A 164 -23.58 -9.18 10.71
N LYS A 165 -24.44 -8.34 11.30
CA LYS A 165 -25.48 -7.62 10.56
C LYS A 165 -24.88 -6.75 9.45
N VAL A 166 -23.85 -5.95 9.77
CA VAL A 166 -23.19 -5.08 8.78
C VAL A 166 -22.43 -5.88 7.72
N ILE A 167 -21.84 -7.02 8.10
CA ILE A 167 -21.24 -7.97 7.15
C ILE A 167 -22.28 -8.46 6.16
N ASP A 168 -23.45 -8.90 6.62
CA ASP A 168 -24.50 -9.44 5.75
C ASP A 168 -25.09 -8.36 4.83
N GLU A 169 -25.28 -7.13 5.34
CA GLU A 169 -25.67 -5.98 4.54
C GLU A 169 -24.64 -5.67 3.44
N ASN A 170 -23.35 -5.62 3.78
CA ASN A 170 -22.28 -5.37 2.81
C ASN A 170 -22.16 -6.50 1.78
N LYS A 171 -22.28 -7.76 2.21
CA LYS A 171 -22.32 -8.92 1.31
C LYS A 171 -23.46 -8.78 0.31
N SER A 172 -24.67 -8.45 0.77
CA SER A 172 -25.83 -8.23 -0.11
C SER A 172 -25.56 -7.17 -1.17
N LEU A 173 -24.92 -6.06 -0.78
CA LEU A 173 -24.67 -4.92 -1.68
C LEU A 173 -23.65 -5.25 -2.78
N VAL A 174 -22.60 -6.00 -2.46
CA VAL A 174 -21.48 -6.25 -3.39
C VAL A 174 -21.49 -7.62 -4.04
N ARG A 175 -22.37 -8.53 -3.60
CA ARG A 175 -22.47 -9.93 -4.08
C ARG A 175 -22.50 -10.03 -5.61
N SER A 176 -23.33 -9.26 -6.30
CA SER A 176 -23.46 -9.34 -7.77
C SER A 176 -22.18 -9.00 -8.54
N SER A 177 -21.29 -8.20 -7.95
CA SER A 177 -19.98 -7.91 -8.54
C SER A 177 -19.00 -9.06 -8.37
N PHE A 178 -19.06 -9.76 -7.23
CA PHE A 178 -18.18 -10.90 -6.95
C PHE A 178 -18.69 -12.19 -7.60
N ASP A 179 -20.00 -12.44 -7.65
CA ASP A 179 -20.59 -13.64 -8.27
C ASP A 179 -20.13 -13.80 -9.72
N ARG A 180 -20.12 -12.72 -10.50
CA ARG A 180 -19.60 -12.72 -11.88
C ARG A 180 -18.13 -13.14 -11.98
N SER A 181 -17.31 -12.76 -11.00
CA SER A 181 -15.91 -13.17 -10.94
C SER A 181 -15.78 -14.65 -10.53
N ILE A 182 -16.59 -15.09 -9.56
CA ILE A 182 -16.59 -16.48 -9.07
C ILE A 182 -17.08 -17.45 -10.16
N GLU A 183 -18.09 -17.08 -10.93
CA GLU A 183 -18.64 -17.86 -12.04
C GLU A 183 -17.64 -18.06 -13.19
N SER A 184 -16.71 -17.11 -13.38
CA SER A 184 -15.66 -17.21 -14.40
C SER A 184 -14.43 -18.02 -13.96
N ALA A 185 -14.45 -18.60 -12.76
CA ALA A 185 -13.34 -19.44 -12.28
C ALA A 185 -13.18 -20.70 -13.16
N VAL A 186 -11.93 -20.98 -13.52
CA VAL A 186 -11.54 -22.09 -14.38
C VAL A 186 -11.57 -23.42 -13.63
N ASP A 187 -11.25 -23.40 -12.34
CA ASP A 187 -11.26 -24.56 -11.46
C ASP A 187 -11.82 -24.25 -10.07
N GLU A 188 -11.92 -25.29 -9.23
CA GLU A 188 -12.47 -25.18 -7.87
C GLU A 188 -11.55 -24.38 -6.94
N ASP A 189 -10.23 -24.48 -7.11
CA ASP A 189 -9.28 -23.74 -6.25
C ASP A 189 -9.38 -22.23 -6.51
N GLU A 190 -9.42 -21.82 -7.77
CA GLU A 190 -9.64 -20.43 -8.16
C GLU A 190 -11.00 -19.92 -7.65
N ARG A 191 -12.05 -20.75 -7.75
CA ARG A 191 -13.38 -20.43 -7.20
C ARG A 191 -13.31 -20.20 -5.69
N ASN A 192 -12.59 -21.04 -4.96
CA ASN A 192 -12.43 -20.96 -3.52
C ASN A 192 -11.64 -19.71 -3.11
N ARG A 193 -10.57 -19.36 -3.82
CA ARG A 193 -9.81 -18.11 -3.61
C ARG A 193 -10.65 -16.87 -3.87
N LYS A 194 -11.48 -16.87 -4.92
CA LYS A 194 -12.38 -15.75 -5.22
C LYS A 194 -13.47 -15.60 -4.14
N ARG A 195 -14.03 -16.71 -3.65
CA ARG A 195 -14.96 -16.71 -2.51
C ARG A 195 -14.29 -16.17 -1.25
N TYR A 196 -13.08 -16.63 -0.95
CA TYR A 196 -12.31 -16.14 0.18
C TYR A 196 -12.02 -14.63 0.10
N ASN A 197 -11.64 -14.12 -1.08
CA ASN A 197 -11.49 -12.67 -1.30
C ASN A 197 -12.78 -11.89 -1.01
N PHE A 198 -13.92 -12.37 -1.49
CA PHE A 198 -15.21 -11.75 -1.21
C PHE A 198 -15.51 -11.68 0.29
N GLU A 199 -15.22 -12.76 1.02
CA GLU A 199 -15.38 -12.84 2.47
C GLU A 199 -14.45 -11.88 3.22
N VAL A 200 -13.16 -11.81 2.83
CA VAL A 200 -12.19 -10.87 3.37
C VAL A 200 -12.64 -9.42 3.13
N TYR A 201 -13.00 -9.08 1.89
CA TYR A 201 -13.46 -7.75 1.51
C TYR A 201 -14.66 -7.32 2.36
N SER A 202 -15.69 -8.15 2.41
CA SER A 202 -16.93 -7.84 3.13
C SER A 202 -16.70 -7.69 4.63
N THR A 203 -15.87 -8.57 5.22
CA THR A 203 -15.55 -8.53 6.65
C THR A 203 -14.74 -7.29 7.02
N MET A 204 -13.64 -7.05 6.30
CA MET A 204 -12.74 -5.92 6.59
C MET A 204 -13.42 -4.57 6.33
N ARG A 205 -14.23 -4.46 5.27
CA ARG A 205 -15.04 -3.27 5.01
C ARG A 205 -15.98 -2.99 6.16
N SER A 206 -16.66 -4.02 6.67
CA SER A 206 -17.62 -3.89 7.77
C SER A 206 -16.93 -3.46 9.07
N ILE A 207 -15.81 -4.10 9.41
CA ILE A 207 -14.98 -3.70 10.55
C ILE A 207 -14.54 -2.25 10.39
N SER A 208 -13.96 -1.88 9.25
CA SER A 208 -13.47 -0.52 9.04
C SER A 208 -14.58 0.53 9.00
N THR A 209 -15.81 0.16 8.65
CA THR A 209 -16.97 1.07 8.68
C THR A 209 -17.44 1.35 10.10
N LEU A 210 -17.38 0.33 10.97
CA LEU A 210 -17.82 0.42 12.36
C LEU A 210 -16.74 1.01 13.29
N LEU A 211 -15.47 0.92 12.92
CA LEU A 211 -14.38 1.58 13.62
C LEU A 211 -14.27 3.04 13.15
N ASN A 212 -14.52 3.98 14.06
CA ASN A 212 -14.78 5.38 13.75
C ASN A 212 -13.52 6.25 13.63
N ASN A 213 -12.33 5.71 13.90
CA ASN A 213 -11.07 6.44 13.77
C ASN A 213 -9.87 5.50 13.57
N SER A 214 -8.73 6.10 13.15
CA SER A 214 -7.48 5.38 12.89
C SER A 214 -6.88 4.69 14.12
N GLY A 215 -7.12 5.20 15.33
CA GLY A 215 -6.66 4.57 16.57
C GLY A 215 -7.33 3.22 16.80
N GLN A 216 -8.66 3.17 16.67
CA GLN A 216 -9.42 1.94 16.81
C GLN A 216 -9.04 0.89 15.76
N VAL A 217 -8.80 1.33 14.51
CA VAL A 217 -8.34 0.42 13.44
C VAL A 217 -6.95 -0.13 13.77
N ARG A 218 -6.03 0.70 14.26
CA ARG A 218 -4.70 0.25 14.70
C ARG A 218 -4.81 -0.76 15.84
N ASP A 219 -5.63 -0.50 16.86
CA ASP A 219 -5.82 -1.41 18.00
C ASP A 219 -6.40 -2.75 17.54
N PHE A 220 -7.39 -2.73 16.65
CA PHE A 220 -7.93 -3.92 16.01
C PHE A 220 -6.82 -4.72 15.28
N GLN A 221 -6.01 -4.06 14.45
CA GLN A 221 -4.96 -4.74 13.70
C GLN A 221 -3.89 -5.36 14.62
N LEU A 222 -3.55 -4.69 15.72
CA LEU A 222 -2.62 -5.22 16.72
C LEU A 222 -3.20 -6.45 17.43
N ASN A 223 -4.47 -6.40 17.85
CA ASN A 223 -5.15 -7.52 18.51
C ASN A 223 -5.31 -8.72 17.56
N TRP A 224 -5.69 -8.45 16.31
CA TRP A 224 -5.85 -9.49 15.31
C TRP A 224 -4.52 -10.13 14.95
N GLY A 225 -3.49 -9.31 14.67
CA GLY A 225 -2.13 -9.79 14.43
C GLY A 225 -1.57 -10.61 15.60
N SER A 226 -1.79 -10.18 16.84
CA SER A 226 -1.35 -10.92 18.03
C SER A 226 -2.06 -12.28 18.15
N SER A 227 -3.37 -12.33 17.87
CA SER A 227 -4.15 -13.57 17.86
C SER A 227 -3.69 -14.52 16.76
N LEU A 228 -3.39 -13.99 15.56
CA LEU A 228 -2.85 -14.75 14.44
C LEU A 228 -1.48 -15.36 14.78
N LEU A 229 -0.55 -14.55 15.29
CA LEU A 229 0.78 -15.03 15.68
C LEU A 229 0.71 -16.06 16.81
N SER A 230 -0.19 -15.87 17.77
CA SER A 230 -0.39 -16.84 18.86
C SER A 230 -0.94 -18.17 18.36
N LEU A 231 -1.77 -18.15 17.32
CA LEU A 231 -2.29 -19.36 16.69
C LEU A 231 -1.25 -20.04 15.80
N LEU A 232 -0.56 -19.28 14.96
CA LEU A 232 0.29 -19.81 13.87
C LEU A 232 1.73 -20.06 14.30
N ALA A 233 2.25 -19.30 15.26
CA ALA A 233 3.66 -19.29 15.67
C ALA A 233 3.83 -19.25 17.21
N PRO A 234 3.15 -20.13 17.99
CA PRO A 234 3.16 -20.05 19.46
C PRO A 234 4.53 -20.31 20.10
N THR A 235 5.40 -21.06 19.42
CA THR A 235 6.71 -21.50 19.94
C THR A 235 7.87 -20.96 19.10
N ALA A 236 7.62 -19.98 18.23
CA ALA A 236 8.65 -19.44 17.37
C ALA A 236 9.69 -18.64 18.18
N THR A 237 10.92 -18.63 17.67
CA THR A 237 12.10 -18.06 18.29
C THR A 237 12.95 -17.36 17.24
N LYS A 238 13.97 -16.61 17.68
CA LYS A 238 14.94 -15.97 16.76
C LYS A 238 15.69 -16.95 15.84
N LYS A 239 15.73 -18.24 16.16
CA LYS A 239 16.41 -19.27 15.34
C LYS A 239 15.61 -19.66 14.09
N ASP A 240 14.31 -19.37 14.08
CA ASP A 240 13.42 -19.70 12.98
C ASP A 240 13.56 -18.71 11.82
N TYR A 241 14.12 -17.52 12.08
CA TYR A 241 14.47 -16.57 11.04
C TYR A 241 15.89 -16.81 10.52
N ARG A 242 16.03 -16.77 9.19
CA ARG A 242 17.33 -16.70 8.50
C ARG A 242 17.24 -15.66 7.41
N SER A 243 18.12 -14.68 7.44
CA SER A 243 18.25 -13.73 6.34
C SER A 243 18.74 -14.47 5.08
N PRO A 244 18.19 -14.17 3.89
CA PRO A 244 18.75 -14.68 2.63
C PRO A 244 20.15 -14.11 2.37
N PHE A 245 20.51 -13.02 3.05
CA PHE A 245 21.77 -12.33 2.91
C PHE A 245 22.80 -12.83 3.95
N PRO A 246 24.04 -13.21 3.53
CA PRO A 246 25.14 -13.49 4.45
C PRO A 246 25.31 -12.48 5.62
N GLU A 247 25.76 -12.94 6.78
CA GLU A 247 26.10 -12.04 7.88
C GLU A 247 27.42 -11.30 7.59
N MET A 248 27.38 -9.98 7.44
CA MET A 248 28.59 -9.14 7.45
C MET A 248 28.94 -8.83 8.92
N LYS A 249 30.14 -9.25 9.37
CA LYS A 249 30.56 -9.16 10.77
C LYS A 249 30.84 -7.71 11.25
N ASP A 250 31.09 -6.78 10.34
CA ASP A 250 31.77 -5.53 10.66
C ASP A 250 30.92 -4.24 10.50
N GLU A 251 29.63 -4.31 10.14
CA GLU A 251 28.83 -3.11 9.78
C GLU A 251 27.63 -2.81 10.70
N PHE A 252 27.50 -3.49 11.85
CA PHE A 252 26.22 -3.59 12.55
C PHE A 252 26.27 -3.52 14.09
N GLU A 253 27.13 -2.67 14.67
CA GLU A 253 27.24 -2.58 16.13
C GLU A 253 26.38 -1.50 16.79
N ASP A 254 25.85 -0.53 16.03
CA ASP A 254 25.04 0.58 16.58
C ASP A 254 23.57 0.54 16.10
N TYR A 255 22.86 -0.55 16.39
CA TYR A 255 21.40 -0.54 16.23
C TYR A 255 20.75 0.28 17.33
N ASP A 256 19.91 1.25 16.96
CA ASP A 256 19.06 1.97 17.90
C ASP A 256 17.88 1.11 18.39
N TYR A 257 17.96 -0.22 18.37
CA TYR A 257 16.89 -1.12 18.83
C TYR A 257 17.48 -2.46 19.29
N ASP A 258 16.67 -3.26 20.01
CA ASP A 258 17.10 -4.59 20.44
C ASP A 258 17.04 -5.59 19.27
N LYS A 259 18.21 -5.94 18.74
CA LYS A 259 18.36 -6.88 17.63
C LYS A 259 17.75 -8.24 17.93
N ASP A 260 17.90 -8.76 19.15
CA ASP A 260 17.39 -10.08 19.50
C ASP A 260 15.86 -10.08 19.48
N LEU A 261 15.22 -9.04 20.00
CA LEU A 261 13.76 -8.90 19.95
C LEU A 261 13.24 -8.73 18.51
N LEU A 262 13.97 -8.01 17.65
CA LEU A 262 13.64 -7.95 16.23
C LEU A 262 13.72 -9.34 15.60
N LEU A 263 14.82 -10.07 15.80
CA LEU A 263 14.99 -11.42 15.23
C LEU A 263 13.94 -12.40 15.76
N GLU A 264 13.50 -12.28 17.02
CA GLU A 264 12.36 -13.06 17.55
C GLU A 264 11.05 -12.74 16.82
N ALA A 265 10.76 -11.45 16.57
CA ALA A 265 9.61 -11.03 15.79
C ALA A 265 9.67 -11.55 14.34
N LEU A 266 10.84 -11.49 13.70
CA LEU A 266 11.04 -12.04 12.37
C LEU A 266 10.88 -13.57 12.35
N GLY A 267 11.36 -14.28 13.38
CA GLY A 267 11.18 -15.72 13.51
C GLY A 267 9.71 -16.11 13.64
N ALA A 268 8.93 -15.35 14.42
CA ALA A 268 7.49 -15.55 14.52
C ALA A 268 6.77 -15.32 13.18
N LEU A 269 7.19 -14.30 12.41
CA LEU A 269 6.66 -14.05 11.07
C LEU A 269 7.01 -15.17 10.10
N THR A 270 8.26 -15.67 10.11
CA THR A 270 8.67 -16.80 9.26
C THR A 270 7.80 -18.03 9.50
N VAL A 271 7.65 -18.46 10.76
CA VAL A 271 6.81 -19.62 11.10
C VAL A 271 5.35 -19.38 10.71
N ALA A 272 4.83 -18.17 10.93
CA ALA A 272 3.46 -17.84 10.56
C ALA A 272 3.24 -17.86 9.04
N PHE A 273 4.15 -17.30 8.25
CA PHE A 273 4.08 -17.32 6.79
C PHE A 273 4.24 -18.74 6.23
N ASP A 274 5.10 -19.58 6.81
CA ASP A 274 5.17 -21.00 6.44
C ASP A 274 3.83 -21.72 6.65
N LYS A 275 3.11 -21.38 7.73
CA LYS A 275 1.74 -21.90 7.94
C LYS A 275 0.76 -21.36 6.92
N LEU A 276 0.81 -20.07 6.57
CA LEU A 276 -0.03 -19.51 5.51
C LEU A 276 0.25 -20.17 4.16
N LYS A 277 1.52 -20.47 3.86
CA LYS A 277 1.92 -21.20 2.65
C LYS A 277 1.34 -22.61 2.65
N ALA A 278 1.45 -23.33 3.77
CA ALA A 278 0.85 -24.67 3.92
C ALA A 278 -0.68 -24.66 3.79
N MET A 279 -1.34 -23.56 4.16
CA MET A 279 -2.79 -23.35 3.98
C MET A 279 -3.17 -22.99 2.54
N GLY A 280 -2.21 -22.80 1.64
CA GLY A 280 -2.44 -22.30 0.29
C GLY A 280 -2.86 -20.83 0.23
N LEU A 281 -2.69 -20.05 1.31
CA LEU A 281 -3.03 -18.62 1.33
C LEU A 281 -2.00 -17.74 0.61
N ILE A 282 -0.75 -18.21 0.56
CA ILE A 282 0.37 -17.59 -0.16
C ILE A 282 1.11 -18.68 -0.95
N GLY A 283 1.73 -18.30 -2.07
CA GLY A 283 2.60 -19.18 -2.84
C GLY A 283 4.01 -19.24 -2.24
N TYR A 284 4.61 -18.06 -2.09
CA TYR A 284 5.96 -17.90 -1.58
C TYR A 284 6.08 -16.65 -0.73
N PHE A 285 7.08 -16.59 0.14
CA PHE A 285 7.45 -15.34 0.81
C PHE A 285 8.95 -15.24 0.98
N GLU A 286 9.43 -14.01 1.05
CA GLU A 286 10.80 -13.67 1.39
C GLU A 286 10.78 -12.59 2.47
N LEU A 287 11.52 -12.83 3.55
CA LEU A 287 11.76 -11.85 4.59
C LEU A 287 13.24 -11.50 4.63
N SER A 288 13.57 -10.25 4.39
CA SER A 288 14.95 -9.83 4.19
C SER A 288 15.28 -8.52 4.90
N ILE A 289 16.52 -8.43 5.36
CA ILE A 289 17.13 -7.20 5.88
C ILE A 289 18.18 -6.80 4.85
N PRO A 290 17.92 -5.79 4.00
CA PRO A 290 18.87 -5.37 2.97
C PRO A 290 20.19 -4.92 3.60
N TYR A 291 21.30 -5.28 2.96
CA TYR A 291 22.63 -4.93 3.43
C TYR A 291 22.87 -3.43 3.51
N ASP A 292 22.43 -2.71 2.49
CA ASP A 292 22.75 -1.30 2.28
C ASP A 292 21.96 -0.37 3.19
N ASP A 293 20.96 -0.90 3.90
CA ASP A 293 20.13 -0.17 4.84
C ASP A 293 20.63 -0.29 6.28
N TYR A 294 21.78 -0.93 6.53
CA TYR A 294 22.36 -1.09 7.87
C TYR A 294 21.37 -1.65 8.91
N GLY A 295 20.44 -2.51 8.46
CA GLY A 295 19.35 -3.06 9.28
C GLY A 295 18.32 -2.03 9.75
N SER A 296 18.24 -0.86 9.13
CA SER A 296 17.17 0.13 9.37
C SER A 296 15.87 -0.19 8.63
N VAL A 297 15.91 -1.17 7.71
CA VAL A 297 14.80 -1.61 6.89
C VAL A 297 14.66 -3.13 6.95
N VAL A 298 13.42 -3.61 7.03
CA VAL A 298 13.03 -5.00 6.78
C VAL A 298 12.03 -5.01 5.64
N THR A 299 12.26 -5.85 4.64
CA THR A 299 11.34 -6.08 3.53
C THR A 299 10.71 -7.45 3.61
N ILE A 300 9.41 -7.51 3.32
CA ILE A 300 8.65 -8.77 3.26
C ILE A 300 7.93 -8.79 1.92
N ALA A 301 8.35 -9.68 1.02
CA ALA A 301 7.63 -9.96 -0.22
C ALA A 301 6.81 -11.23 -0.06
N ILE A 302 5.56 -11.19 -0.49
CA ILE A 302 4.61 -12.29 -0.41
C ILE A 302 4.01 -12.47 -1.80
N ASP A 303 4.33 -13.58 -2.45
CA ASP A 303 3.86 -13.92 -3.78
C ASP A 303 2.57 -14.75 -3.70
N ASP A 304 1.71 -14.59 -4.71
CA ASP A 304 0.41 -15.22 -4.85
C ASP A 304 -0.47 -15.07 -3.60
N TYR A 305 -0.49 -13.84 -3.07
CA TYR A 305 -1.21 -13.51 -1.85
C TYR A 305 -2.72 -13.54 -2.08
N SER A 306 -3.39 -14.59 -1.60
CA SER A 306 -4.80 -14.83 -1.89
C SER A 306 -5.73 -13.63 -1.62
N PRO A 307 -5.67 -12.91 -0.48
CA PRO A 307 -6.57 -11.79 -0.20
C PRO A 307 -6.21 -10.46 -0.90
N ILE A 308 -5.18 -10.42 -1.77
CA ILE A 308 -4.67 -9.18 -2.36
C ILE A 308 -5.75 -8.37 -3.08
N GLY A 309 -6.67 -9.03 -3.79
CA GLY A 309 -7.76 -8.37 -4.51
C GLY A 309 -8.72 -7.63 -3.57
N ALA A 310 -9.06 -8.24 -2.43
CA ALA A 310 -9.88 -7.61 -1.41
C ALA A 310 -9.21 -6.36 -0.82
N GLU A 311 -7.91 -6.45 -0.53
CA GLU A 311 -7.15 -5.35 0.08
C GLU A 311 -6.96 -4.16 -0.86
N ILE A 312 -6.72 -4.42 -2.16
CA ILE A 312 -6.67 -3.37 -3.17
C ILE A 312 -8.00 -2.63 -3.25
N LEU A 313 -9.12 -3.35 -3.34
CA LEU A 313 -10.46 -2.73 -3.40
C LEU A 313 -10.78 -1.88 -2.16
N LEU A 314 -10.35 -2.32 -0.98
CA LEU A 314 -10.49 -1.54 0.26
C LEU A 314 -9.65 -0.27 0.22
N SER A 315 -8.39 -0.38 -0.22
CA SER A 315 -7.48 0.74 -0.37
C SER A 315 -7.99 1.78 -1.37
N GLU A 316 -8.53 1.35 -2.51
CA GLU A 316 -9.14 2.22 -3.52
C GLU A 316 -10.34 3.02 -2.99
N GLN A 317 -11.04 2.46 -2.00
CA GLN A 317 -12.17 3.09 -1.33
C GLN A 317 -11.75 3.91 -0.10
N ASN A 318 -10.44 4.12 0.10
CA ASN A 318 -9.85 4.83 1.23
C ASN A 318 -10.14 4.19 2.60
N TYR A 319 -10.41 2.88 2.65
CA TYR A 319 -10.41 2.18 3.93
C TYR A 319 -8.97 1.95 4.38
N ASN A 320 -8.61 2.56 5.51
CA ASN A 320 -7.27 2.42 6.10
C ASN A 320 -7.19 1.16 6.97
N ILE A 321 -7.41 0.00 6.37
CA ILE A 321 -7.34 -1.32 7.01
C ILE A 321 -6.46 -2.22 6.15
N GLY A 322 -5.39 -2.76 6.74
CA GLY A 322 -4.55 -3.78 6.11
C GLY A 322 -5.03 -5.19 6.45
N GLY A 323 -4.68 -6.17 5.63
CA GLY A 323 -5.07 -7.56 5.84
C GLY A 323 -4.17 -8.34 6.78
N ILE A 324 -4.17 -9.66 6.58
CA ILE A 324 -3.58 -10.65 7.50
C ILE A 324 -2.07 -10.39 7.67
N ALA A 325 -1.35 -10.19 6.57
CA ALA A 325 0.10 -10.02 6.59
C ALA A 325 0.49 -8.75 7.36
N GLN A 326 -0.14 -7.63 7.05
CA GLN A 326 0.12 -6.34 7.69
C GLN A 326 -0.26 -6.38 9.18
N ALA A 327 -1.37 -7.03 9.54
CA ALA A 327 -1.77 -7.20 10.94
C ALA A 327 -0.71 -7.99 11.74
N MET A 328 -0.25 -9.14 11.21
CA MET A 328 0.81 -9.92 11.85
C MET A 328 2.11 -9.12 11.98
N VAL A 329 2.55 -8.42 10.93
CA VAL A 329 3.76 -7.61 10.94
C VAL A 329 3.68 -6.52 12.02
N ARG A 330 2.55 -5.79 12.08
CA ARG A 330 2.36 -4.76 13.10
C ARG A 330 2.45 -5.35 14.51
N ALA A 331 1.77 -6.46 14.76
CA ALA A 331 1.77 -7.10 16.07
C ALA A 331 3.16 -7.64 16.47
N ALA A 332 3.90 -8.22 15.52
CA ALA A 332 5.25 -8.73 15.75
C ALA A 332 6.21 -7.60 16.16
N LEU A 333 6.21 -6.48 15.44
CA LEU A 333 7.08 -5.34 15.74
C LEU A 333 6.68 -4.59 17.01
N GLU A 334 5.37 -4.46 17.28
CA GLU A 334 4.89 -3.87 18.52
C GLU A 334 5.33 -4.71 19.74
N ARG A 335 5.31 -6.05 19.62
CA ARG A 335 5.84 -6.96 20.66
C ARG A 335 7.35 -6.81 20.84
N ALA A 336 8.10 -6.61 19.75
CA ALA A 336 9.54 -6.35 19.80
C ALA A 336 9.90 -4.96 20.35
N ARG A 337 8.91 -4.09 20.60
CA ARG A 337 9.10 -2.71 21.08
C ARG A 337 10.00 -1.88 20.15
N VAL A 338 9.90 -2.15 18.86
CA VAL A 338 10.56 -1.37 17.81
C VAL A 338 9.56 -0.34 17.31
N ALA A 339 9.96 0.93 17.23
CA ALA A 339 9.23 1.95 16.50
C ALA A 339 9.59 1.84 15.01
N TYR A 340 8.59 1.97 14.14
CA TYR A 340 8.72 1.72 12.71
C TYR A 340 7.71 2.56 11.90
N SER A 341 8.02 2.76 10.63
CA SER A 341 7.04 3.07 9.59
C SER A 341 6.71 1.79 8.84
N LEU A 342 5.44 1.61 8.45
CA LEU A 342 4.98 0.46 7.67
C LEU A 342 4.34 0.94 6.38
N GLU A 343 4.96 0.58 5.27
CA GLU A 343 4.46 0.85 3.92
C GLU A 343 4.09 -0.45 3.24
N THR A 344 3.09 -0.39 2.37
CA THR A 344 2.53 -1.56 1.69
C THR A 344 2.37 -1.23 0.22
N PHE A 345 2.86 -2.12 -0.63
CA PHE A 345 2.83 -1.98 -2.09
C PHE A 345 2.24 -3.25 -2.69
N TYR A 346 1.36 -3.07 -3.67
CA TYR A 346 0.82 -4.16 -4.49
C TYR A 346 1.56 -4.15 -5.81
N LEU A 347 2.25 -5.24 -6.12
CA LEU A 347 3.17 -5.35 -7.25
C LEU A 347 2.70 -6.42 -8.22
N ASP A 348 2.84 -6.13 -9.50
CA ASP A 348 2.87 -7.13 -10.55
C ASP A 348 4.34 -7.38 -10.93
N PRO A 349 4.92 -8.52 -10.53
CA PRO A 349 6.32 -8.81 -10.78
C PRO A 349 6.60 -9.20 -12.24
N THR A 350 5.57 -9.33 -13.08
CA THR A 350 5.68 -9.77 -14.48
C THR A 350 5.73 -8.59 -15.47
N THR A 351 5.21 -7.43 -15.08
CA THR A 351 5.10 -6.27 -15.97
C THR A 351 5.00 -4.96 -15.19
N THR A 352 5.47 -3.87 -15.81
CA THR A 352 5.21 -2.49 -15.35
C THR A 352 4.22 -1.75 -16.24
N LYS A 353 3.70 -2.42 -17.28
CA LYS A 353 2.73 -1.83 -18.20
C LYS A 353 1.36 -1.79 -17.53
N GLN A 354 0.82 -0.59 -17.38
CA GLN A 354 -0.47 -0.36 -16.71
C GLN A 354 -1.63 -1.13 -17.35
N SER A 355 -1.63 -1.30 -18.67
CA SER A 355 -2.72 -1.96 -19.41
C SER A 355 -2.89 -3.45 -19.14
N ILE A 356 -1.88 -4.09 -18.54
CA ILE A 356 -1.85 -5.52 -18.24
C ILE A 356 -1.44 -5.80 -16.79
N PHE A 357 -1.47 -4.79 -15.92
CA PHE A 357 -1.06 -4.89 -14.53
C PHE A 357 -2.06 -5.74 -13.73
N ASN A 358 -1.58 -6.85 -13.20
CA ASN A 358 -2.33 -7.78 -12.36
C ASN A 358 -1.50 -8.09 -11.10
N PRO A 359 -1.73 -7.38 -10.00
CA PRO A 359 -0.89 -7.52 -8.81
C PRO A 359 -1.07 -8.91 -8.20
N THR A 360 0.03 -9.66 -8.12
CA THR A 360 0.10 -10.98 -7.48
C THR A 360 1.00 -10.98 -6.26
N GLN A 361 1.79 -9.92 -6.06
CA GLN A 361 2.74 -9.80 -4.98
C GLN A 361 2.34 -8.66 -4.02
N LEU A 362 2.39 -8.95 -2.73
CA LEU A 362 2.34 -7.95 -1.66
C LEU A 362 3.76 -7.69 -1.16
N LEU A 363 4.20 -6.44 -1.21
CA LEU A 363 5.45 -6.00 -0.60
C LEU A 363 5.15 -5.13 0.62
N ILE A 364 5.69 -5.53 1.76
CA ILE A 364 5.65 -4.76 3.00
C ILE A 364 7.06 -4.24 3.28
N SER A 365 7.19 -2.93 3.38
CA SER A 365 8.44 -2.27 3.79
C SER A 365 8.28 -1.75 5.20
N ILE A 366 9.16 -2.20 6.08
CA ILE A 366 9.26 -1.73 7.46
C ILE A 366 10.53 -0.89 7.53
N SER A 367 10.39 0.41 7.75
CA SER A 367 11.52 1.34 7.77
C SER A 367 11.57 2.15 9.05
N SER A 368 12.62 2.96 9.21
CA SER A 368 12.82 3.84 10.37
C SER A 368 12.85 3.07 11.70
N LEU A 369 13.46 1.88 11.69
CA LEU A 369 13.57 1.01 12.87
C LEU A 369 14.40 1.71 13.96
N ARG A 370 13.77 1.92 15.11
CA ARG A 370 14.39 2.54 16.30
C ARG A 370 13.73 2.05 17.58
N LYS A 371 14.34 2.32 18.73
CA LYS A 371 13.80 1.93 20.04
C LYS A 371 12.56 2.76 20.32
N LYS A 372 11.54 2.10 20.84
CA LYS A 372 10.30 2.75 21.26
C LYS A 372 10.43 3.43 22.62
#